data_AF-A0A4S2ITZ9-F1
#
_entry.id   AF-A0A4S2ITZ9-F1
#
_cell.length_a   1.000
_cell.length_b   1.000
_cell.length_c   1.000
_cell.angle_alpha   90.00
_cell.angle_beta   90.00
_cell.angle_gamma   90.00
#
_symmetry.space_group_name_H-M   'P 1'
#
loop_
_entity.id
_entity.type
_entity.pdbx_description
1 polymer ?
#
loop_
_entity_poly.entity_id
_entity_poly.type
_entity_poly.pdbx_seq_one_letter_code
_entity_poly.pdbx_strand_id
1 'polypeptide(L)'
;MTESAWPLLCDPSPALRCRVLRELLDVPPDDPELVDLLARRYHDREALALLESEPGGLQELSHLLCRLGRLGLDRQHPRVAELVERVFAHRREDGSFPLTEFRTDDRYTMIPLQAALPLRGLGSVGAATDSRAEKSYAWLLDRRTEDGSWPTGLVAGQPGGVPGYRKLPGSPGCRANTEAALAALVLHPAHARSEPARRAADLLLRRETRDEWALGTEIARLHGRERAAGFISLHARFDLAFVLELVSRTGVSARDARVTDLVDFLDGLRGPAGLWEHPAHPLLSRWLTLDLLVSMRRLRDGDWTGDGPRLRFRPGDIAVTHH
;
A
#
# COMPACT_ATOMS: atom_id res chain seq x y z
N MET A 1 22.48 6.84 -8.37
CA MET A 1 21.43 7.04 -7.34
C MET A 1 21.67 8.30 -6.52
N THR A 2 22.91 8.62 -6.15
CA THR A 2 23.27 9.77 -5.33
C THR A 2 22.85 11.12 -5.93
N GLU A 3 22.96 11.30 -7.25
CA GLU A 3 22.57 12.57 -7.91
C GLU A 3 21.07 12.92 -7.76
N SER A 4 20.20 11.91 -7.64
CA SER A 4 18.76 12.14 -7.46
C SER A 4 18.35 12.41 -6.01
N ALA A 5 19.26 12.24 -5.04
CA ALA A 5 18.97 12.48 -3.62
C ALA A 5 19.01 13.97 -3.27
N TRP A 6 19.85 14.77 -3.94
CA TRP A 6 20.03 16.18 -3.63
C TRP A 6 18.73 17.01 -3.73
N PRO A 7 17.93 16.92 -4.81
CA PRO A 7 16.67 17.66 -4.88
C PRO A 7 15.64 17.26 -3.81
N LEU A 8 15.77 16.04 -3.25
CA LEU A 8 14.91 15.54 -2.17
C LEU A 8 15.33 16.08 -0.81
N LEU A 9 16.64 16.19 -0.55
CA LEU A 9 17.17 16.79 0.68
C LEU A 9 16.84 18.28 0.83
N CYS A 10 16.50 18.95 -0.27
CA CYS A 10 16.03 20.34 -0.26
C CYS A 10 14.52 20.50 0.04
N ASP A 11 13.77 19.41 0.26
CA ASP A 11 12.35 19.50 0.59
C ASP A 11 12.12 20.09 2.00
N PRO A 12 11.13 20.97 2.21
CA PRO A 12 10.86 21.51 3.54
C PRO A 12 10.42 20.45 4.56
N SER A 13 9.81 19.34 4.12
CA SER A 13 9.29 18.30 5.00
C SER A 13 10.41 17.60 5.77
N PRO A 14 10.44 17.68 7.12
CA PRO A 14 11.39 16.92 7.93
C PRO A 14 11.23 15.41 7.73
N ALA A 15 9.99 14.94 7.54
CA ALA A 15 9.68 13.52 7.32
C ALA A 15 10.27 12.99 6.00
N LEU A 16 10.14 13.76 4.90
CA LEU A 16 10.75 13.39 3.62
C LEU A 16 12.27 13.27 3.75
N ARG A 17 12.91 14.30 4.32
CA ARG A 17 14.36 14.34 4.49
C ARG A 17 14.88 13.21 5.39
N CYS A 18 14.19 12.92 6.51
CA CYS A 18 14.48 11.75 7.35
C CYS A 18 14.53 10.45 6.53
N ARG A 19 13.52 10.24 5.67
CA ARG A 19 13.44 9.03 4.85
C ARG A 19 14.50 8.98 3.78
N VAL A 20 14.88 10.12 3.17
CA VAL A 20 16.01 10.16 2.22
C VAL A 20 17.31 9.73 2.91
N LEU A 21 17.63 10.34 4.07
CA LEU A 21 18.85 10.02 4.82
C LEU A 21 18.88 8.54 5.21
N ARG A 22 17.78 7.99 5.72
CA ARG A 22 17.71 6.59 6.19
C ARG A 22 17.60 5.56 5.07
N GLU A 23 16.68 5.77 4.12
CA GLU A 23 16.28 4.73 3.17
C GLU A 23 17.06 4.79 1.84
N LEU A 24 17.63 5.95 1.49
CA LEU A 24 18.43 6.09 0.27
C LEU A 24 19.93 6.22 0.53
N LEU A 25 20.32 6.89 1.62
CA LEU A 25 21.72 7.23 1.91
C LEU A 25 22.33 6.42 3.06
N ASP A 26 21.56 5.54 3.71
CA ASP A 26 22.02 4.68 4.81
C ASP A 26 22.69 5.44 5.96
N VAL A 27 22.24 6.68 6.20
CA VAL A 27 22.78 7.54 7.26
C VAL A 27 22.53 6.89 8.63
N PRO A 28 23.56 6.79 9.50
CA PRO A 28 23.43 6.21 10.83
C PRO A 28 22.35 6.91 11.69
N PRO A 29 21.65 6.18 12.58
CA PRO A 29 20.58 6.72 13.41
C PRO A 29 21.03 7.80 14.41
N ASP A 30 22.32 7.87 14.73
CA ASP A 30 22.94 8.85 15.62
C ASP A 30 23.52 10.07 14.88
N ASP A 31 23.36 10.14 13.56
CA ASP A 31 23.75 11.31 12.78
C ASP A 31 23.01 12.58 13.27
N PRO A 32 23.72 13.69 13.55
CA PRO A 32 23.10 14.90 14.10
C PRO A 32 21.98 15.48 13.25
N GLU A 33 22.08 15.42 11.92
CA GLU A 33 21.01 15.91 11.03
C GLU A 33 19.78 15.02 11.12
N LEU A 34 19.96 13.70 11.14
CA LEU A 34 18.85 12.77 11.29
C LEU A 34 18.15 12.93 12.65
N VAL A 35 18.91 13.11 13.73
CA VAL A 35 18.36 13.37 15.08
C VAL A 35 17.55 14.67 15.11
N ASP A 36 18.06 15.78 14.54
CA ASP A 36 17.32 17.05 14.43
C ASP A 36 16.00 16.86 13.67
N LEU A 37 16.04 16.20 12.51
CA LEU A 37 14.85 16.00 11.69
C LEU A 37 13.81 15.10 12.37
N LEU A 38 14.25 14.07 13.09
CA LEU A 38 13.39 13.19 13.89
C LEU A 38 12.69 13.95 15.03
N ALA A 39 13.34 14.94 15.64
CA ALA A 39 12.71 15.81 16.63
C ALA A 39 11.69 16.75 15.96
N ARG A 40 12.08 17.40 14.85
CA ARG A 40 11.25 18.38 14.15
C ARG A 40 10.01 17.80 13.50
N ARG A 41 10.01 16.53 13.08
CA ARG A 41 8.84 15.91 12.43
C ARG A 41 7.59 15.91 13.32
N TYR A 42 7.74 15.85 14.64
CA TYR A 42 6.59 15.90 15.58
C TYR A 42 5.98 17.30 15.69
N HIS A 43 6.70 18.33 15.25
CA HIS A 43 6.25 19.72 15.21
C HIS A 43 5.94 20.18 13.79
N ASP A 44 6.02 19.29 12.80
CA ASP A 44 5.62 19.61 11.43
C ASP A 44 4.11 19.88 11.36
N ARG A 45 3.72 20.90 10.60
CA ARG A 45 2.33 21.35 10.52
C ARG A 45 1.40 20.25 10.00
N GLU A 46 1.85 19.41 9.06
CA GLU A 46 1.04 18.30 8.55
C GLU A 46 0.87 17.24 9.63
N ALA A 47 1.94 16.90 10.36
CA ALA A 47 1.88 15.91 11.44
C ALA A 47 0.93 16.37 12.57
N LEU A 48 1.04 17.62 13.02
CA LEU A 48 0.18 18.18 14.07
C LEU A 48 -1.30 18.15 13.66
N ALA A 49 -1.61 18.59 12.44
CA ALA A 49 -2.98 18.56 11.92
C ALA A 49 -3.57 17.15 11.84
N LEU A 50 -2.75 16.12 11.58
CA LEU A 50 -3.20 14.72 11.60
C LEU A 50 -3.43 14.20 13.01
N LEU A 51 -2.55 14.56 13.95
CA LEU A 51 -2.69 14.15 15.35
C LEU A 51 -3.96 14.71 16.00
N GLU A 52 -4.33 15.94 15.63
CA GLU A 52 -5.57 16.62 16.06
C GLU A 52 -6.82 16.13 15.32
N SER A 53 -6.66 15.35 14.25
CA SER A 53 -7.79 14.86 13.46
C SER A 53 -8.62 13.84 14.24
N GLU A 54 -9.95 13.97 14.14
CA GLU A 54 -10.91 12.99 14.63
C GLU A 54 -11.56 12.26 13.46
N PRO A 55 -11.21 10.98 13.21
CA PRO A 55 -11.79 10.22 12.12
C PRO A 55 -13.23 9.80 12.43
N GLY A 56 -14.13 9.91 11.45
CA GLY A 56 -15.56 9.66 11.64
C GLY A 56 -15.96 8.17 11.63
N GLY A 57 -15.08 7.27 11.18
CA GLY A 57 -15.33 5.82 11.15
C GLY A 57 -14.08 5.02 10.87
N LEU A 58 -14.18 3.69 10.90
CA LEU A 58 -13.03 2.78 10.83
C LEU A 58 -12.20 2.94 9.55
N GLN A 59 -12.83 3.24 8.41
CA GLN A 59 -12.09 3.51 7.16
C GLN A 59 -11.19 4.75 7.27
N GLU A 60 -11.75 5.86 7.78
CA GLU A 60 -11.00 7.11 7.96
C GLU A 60 -9.91 6.97 9.02
N LEU A 61 -10.20 6.23 10.10
CA LEU A 61 -9.25 5.90 11.16
C LEU A 61 -8.07 5.08 10.62
N SER A 62 -8.36 4.04 9.83
CA SER A 62 -7.33 3.21 9.19
C SER A 62 -6.45 4.02 8.24
N HIS A 63 -7.07 4.91 7.46
CA HIS A 63 -6.34 5.79 6.55
C HIS A 63 -5.51 6.83 7.31
N LEU A 64 -6.03 7.40 8.40
CA LEU A 64 -5.31 8.33 9.25
C LEU A 64 -4.01 7.70 9.79
N LEU A 65 -4.05 6.44 10.24
CA LEU A 65 -2.85 5.71 10.65
C LEU A 65 -1.84 5.55 9.51
N CYS A 66 -2.30 5.24 8.28
CA CYS A 66 -1.41 5.22 7.11
C CYS A 66 -0.72 6.57 6.87
N ARG A 67 -1.46 7.68 7.03
CA ARG A 67 -0.92 9.04 6.86
C ARG A 67 0.10 9.40 7.95
N LEU A 68 -0.18 9.04 9.20
CA LEU A 68 0.75 9.23 10.31
C LEU A 68 2.03 8.40 10.12
N GLY A 69 1.88 7.12 9.75
CA GLY A 69 3.00 6.23 9.43
C GLY A 69 3.84 6.74 8.26
N ARG A 70 3.21 7.35 7.25
CA ARG A 70 3.89 7.98 6.11
C ARG A 70 4.83 9.12 6.56
N LEU A 71 4.45 9.88 7.58
CA LEU A 71 5.28 10.93 8.18
C LEU A 71 6.29 10.38 9.20
N GLY A 72 6.33 9.07 9.38
CA GLY A 72 7.22 8.37 10.30
C GLY A 72 6.76 8.39 11.76
N LEU A 73 5.52 8.76 12.04
CA LEU A 73 4.93 8.63 13.37
C LEU A 73 4.47 7.19 13.59
N ASP A 74 4.72 6.66 14.78
CA ASP A 74 4.41 5.28 15.14
C ASP A 74 3.69 5.21 16.49
N ARG A 75 3.37 3.99 16.91
CA ARG A 75 2.68 3.71 18.17
C ARG A 75 3.42 4.13 19.44
N GLN A 76 4.65 4.65 19.37
CA GLN A 76 5.32 5.25 20.53
C GLN A 76 4.75 6.63 20.85
N HIS A 77 4.13 7.31 19.88
CA HIS A 77 3.43 8.57 20.13
C HIS A 77 2.09 8.31 20.83
N PRO A 78 1.75 8.97 21.97
CA PRO A 78 0.56 8.66 22.76
C PRO A 78 -0.75 8.70 21.97
N ARG A 79 -0.93 9.71 21.13
CA ARG A 79 -2.10 9.82 20.25
C ARG A 79 -2.17 8.71 19.20
N VAL A 80 -1.04 8.23 18.68
CA VAL A 80 -1.04 7.13 17.71
C VAL A 80 -1.39 5.82 18.41
N ALA A 81 -0.88 5.60 19.62
CA ALA A 81 -1.26 4.45 20.46
C ALA A 81 -2.78 4.44 20.74
N GLU A 82 -3.36 5.59 21.09
CA GLU A 82 -4.80 5.74 21.28
C GLU A 82 -5.60 5.37 20.01
N LEU A 83 -5.19 5.87 18.84
CA LEU A 83 -5.82 5.56 17.56
C LEU A 83 -5.72 4.06 17.21
N VAL A 84 -4.61 3.41 17.56
CA VAL A 84 -4.43 1.95 17.43
C VAL A 84 -5.44 1.20 18.32
N GLU A 85 -5.62 1.62 19.57
CA GLU A 85 -6.62 1.02 20.47
C GLU A 85 -8.05 1.21 19.94
N ARG A 86 -8.36 2.38 19.36
CA ARG A 86 -9.64 2.63 18.69
C ARG A 86 -9.88 1.65 17.53
N VAL A 87 -8.87 1.34 16.71
CA VAL A 87 -9.00 0.31 15.66
C VAL A 87 -9.35 -1.04 16.28
N PHE A 88 -8.63 -1.45 17.32
CA PHE A 88 -8.88 -2.75 17.97
C PHE A 88 -10.23 -2.83 18.67
N ALA A 89 -10.81 -1.72 19.11
CA ALA A 89 -12.15 -1.69 19.70
C ALA A 89 -13.25 -2.15 18.71
N HIS A 90 -13.04 -2.03 17.40
CA HIS A 90 -13.97 -2.55 16.39
C HIS A 90 -13.71 -4.02 16.02
N ARG A 91 -12.60 -4.62 16.44
CA ARG A 91 -12.22 -5.99 16.03
C ARG A 91 -13.17 -7.01 16.66
N ARG A 92 -13.66 -7.94 15.84
CA ARG A 92 -14.51 -9.06 16.27
C ARG A 92 -13.68 -10.20 16.83
N GLU A 93 -14.34 -11.10 17.55
CA GLU A 93 -13.68 -12.27 18.13
C GLU A 93 -13.00 -13.13 17.06
N ASP A 94 -13.58 -13.30 15.88
CA ASP A 94 -13.00 -14.10 14.79
C ASP A 94 -11.78 -13.44 14.11
N GLY A 95 -11.41 -12.22 14.50
CA GLY A 95 -10.33 -11.44 13.89
C GLY A 95 -10.79 -10.52 12.76
N SER A 96 -12.03 -10.61 12.32
CA SER A 96 -12.57 -9.68 11.32
C SER A 96 -12.90 -8.31 11.92
N PHE A 97 -13.26 -7.37 11.05
CA PHE A 97 -13.88 -6.11 11.44
C PHE A 97 -15.30 -6.04 10.84
N PRO A 98 -16.26 -5.38 11.51
CA PRO A 98 -17.64 -5.33 11.07
C PRO A 98 -17.78 -4.57 9.75
N LEU A 99 -18.46 -5.17 8.77
CA LEU A 99 -18.73 -4.53 7.47
C LEU A 99 -19.57 -3.25 7.58
N THR A 100 -20.40 -3.16 8.62
CA THR A 100 -21.24 -2.00 8.90
C THR A 100 -20.45 -0.71 9.14
N GLU A 101 -19.16 -0.81 9.47
CA GLU A 101 -18.25 0.34 9.59
C GLU A 101 -17.80 0.93 8.25
N PHE A 102 -18.05 0.20 7.15
CA PHE A 102 -17.58 0.54 5.82
C PHE A 102 -18.73 0.72 4.81
N ARG A 103 -19.86 0.06 5.05
CA ARG A 103 -21.01 0.02 4.16
C ARG A 103 -22.30 -0.17 4.95
N THR A 104 -23.42 0.23 4.35
CA THR A 104 -24.76 0.10 4.93
C THR A 104 -25.61 -1.01 4.29
N ASP A 105 -25.22 -1.55 3.14
CA ASP A 105 -25.93 -2.68 2.50
C ASP A 105 -25.53 -4.04 3.11
N ASP A 106 -26.51 -4.94 3.24
CA ASP A 106 -26.38 -6.29 3.79
C ASP A 106 -26.08 -7.36 2.74
N ARG A 107 -25.91 -6.96 1.47
CA ARG A 107 -25.68 -7.87 0.34
C ARG A 107 -24.46 -8.77 0.53
N TYR A 108 -23.40 -8.25 1.15
CA TYR A 108 -22.16 -8.97 1.38
C TYR A 108 -22.06 -9.41 2.84
N THR A 109 -21.76 -10.68 3.06
CA THR A 109 -21.46 -11.20 4.41
C THR A 109 -20.01 -10.99 4.80
N MET A 110 -19.13 -10.80 3.82
CA MET A 110 -17.70 -10.57 4.02
C MET A 110 -17.09 -9.86 2.81
N ILE A 111 -16.19 -8.91 3.04
CA ILE A 111 -15.31 -8.32 2.02
C ILE A 111 -13.88 -8.26 2.61
N PRO A 112 -12.84 -8.81 1.95
CA PRO A 112 -11.48 -8.82 2.48
C PRO A 112 -10.94 -7.45 2.92
N LEU A 113 -11.36 -6.38 2.24
CA LEU A 113 -11.04 -4.99 2.60
C LEU A 113 -11.39 -4.64 4.05
N GLN A 114 -12.40 -5.28 4.65
CA GLN A 114 -12.79 -5.01 6.04
C GLN A 114 -11.65 -5.31 7.02
N ALA A 115 -10.78 -6.28 6.71
CA ALA A 115 -9.60 -6.58 7.50
C ALA A 115 -8.33 -5.93 6.92
N ALA A 116 -8.20 -5.89 5.59
CA ALA A 116 -6.99 -5.37 4.96
C ALA A 116 -6.77 -3.87 5.25
N LEU A 117 -7.81 -3.04 5.29
CA LEU A 117 -7.64 -1.60 5.55
C LEU A 117 -7.18 -1.31 6.98
N PRO A 118 -7.83 -1.84 8.04
CA PRO A 118 -7.33 -1.68 9.41
C PRO A 118 -5.92 -2.24 9.59
N LEU A 119 -5.63 -3.44 9.05
CA LEU A 119 -4.31 -4.05 9.15
C LEU A 119 -3.22 -3.21 8.47
N ARG A 120 -3.52 -2.60 7.32
CA ARG A 120 -2.61 -1.67 6.66
C ARG A 120 -2.34 -0.44 7.54
N GLY A 121 -3.37 0.13 8.17
CA GLY A 121 -3.21 1.24 9.10
C GLY A 121 -2.33 0.88 10.28
N LEU A 122 -2.64 -0.23 10.96
CA LEU A 122 -1.86 -0.78 12.07
C LEU A 122 -0.41 -1.05 11.68
N GLY A 123 -0.19 -1.69 10.53
CA GLY A 123 1.15 -1.97 10.03
C GLY A 123 1.95 -0.71 9.73
N SER A 124 1.29 0.34 9.23
CA SER A 124 1.95 1.61 8.88
C SER A 124 2.55 2.34 10.08
N VAL A 125 2.00 2.12 11.28
CA VAL A 125 2.45 2.74 12.54
C VAL A 125 3.19 1.76 13.46
N GLY A 126 3.67 0.64 12.92
CA GLY A 126 4.47 -0.34 13.68
C GLY A 126 3.68 -1.20 14.66
N ALA A 127 2.37 -1.36 14.45
CA ALA A 127 1.49 -2.24 15.24
C ALA A 127 1.15 -3.56 14.51
N ALA A 128 1.90 -3.91 13.45
CA ALA A 128 1.64 -5.10 12.65
C ALA A 128 1.73 -6.40 13.48
N THR A 129 2.70 -6.49 14.38
CA THR A 129 2.99 -7.69 15.20
C THR A 129 2.27 -7.67 16.55
N ASP A 130 1.28 -6.80 16.74
CA ASP A 130 0.41 -6.88 17.92
C ASP A 130 -0.35 -8.22 17.86
N SER A 131 -0.39 -8.98 18.96
CA SER A 131 -1.05 -10.29 19.00
C SER A 131 -2.52 -10.22 18.59
N ARG A 132 -3.17 -9.05 18.74
CA ARG A 132 -4.51 -8.81 18.26
C ARG A 132 -4.57 -8.68 16.74
N ALA A 133 -3.57 -8.07 16.11
CA ALA A 133 -3.46 -7.98 14.65
C ALA A 133 -3.20 -9.36 14.02
N GLU A 134 -2.43 -10.24 14.67
CA GLU A 134 -2.14 -11.60 14.19
C GLU A 134 -3.42 -12.40 13.89
N LYS A 135 -4.44 -12.31 14.76
CA LYS A 135 -5.73 -12.96 14.53
C LYS A 135 -6.44 -12.40 13.29
N SER A 136 -6.32 -11.10 13.05
CA SER A 136 -6.87 -10.44 11.86
C SER A 136 -6.10 -10.79 10.59
N TYR A 137 -4.77 -10.94 10.66
CA TYR A 137 -3.97 -11.47 9.54
C TYR A 137 -4.34 -12.91 9.22
N ALA A 138 -4.48 -13.78 10.24
CA ALA A 138 -4.94 -15.14 10.06
C ALA A 138 -6.31 -15.21 9.39
N TRP A 139 -7.27 -14.39 9.84
CA TRP A 139 -8.57 -14.26 9.19
C TRP A 139 -8.43 -13.84 7.73
N LEU A 140 -7.61 -12.83 7.42
CA LEU A 140 -7.42 -12.35 6.05
C LEU A 140 -6.82 -13.43 5.13
N LEU A 141 -5.83 -14.18 5.63
CA LEU A 141 -5.15 -15.25 4.89
C LEU A 141 -6.06 -16.45 4.60
N ASP A 142 -7.00 -16.74 5.50
CA ASP A 142 -8.01 -17.79 5.33
C ASP A 142 -9.09 -17.44 4.30
N ARG A 143 -9.19 -16.16 3.91
CA ARG A 143 -10.14 -15.70 2.87
C ARG A 143 -9.57 -15.66 1.46
N ARG A 144 -8.37 -16.23 1.25
CA ARG A 144 -7.79 -16.38 -0.09
C ARG A 144 -8.58 -17.38 -0.92
N THR A 145 -8.57 -17.19 -2.24
CA THR A 145 -8.97 -18.21 -3.20
C THR A 145 -7.82 -19.21 -3.40
N GLU A 146 -8.10 -20.32 -4.08
CA GLU A 146 -7.12 -21.38 -4.36
C GLU A 146 -5.87 -20.88 -5.11
N ASP A 147 -6.04 -19.92 -6.03
CA ASP A 147 -4.92 -19.32 -6.76
C ASP A 147 -4.12 -18.30 -5.94
N GLY A 148 -4.47 -18.06 -4.68
CA GLY A 148 -3.83 -17.12 -3.76
C GLY A 148 -4.28 -15.67 -3.90
N SER A 149 -5.29 -15.37 -4.71
CA SER A 149 -5.93 -14.05 -4.78
C SER A 149 -6.99 -13.87 -3.68
N TRP A 150 -7.64 -12.71 -3.62
CA TRP A 150 -8.76 -12.45 -2.71
C TRP A 150 -10.05 -12.20 -3.49
N PRO A 151 -11.20 -12.75 -3.05
CA PRO A 151 -12.47 -12.55 -3.74
C PRO A 151 -12.96 -11.10 -3.59
N THR A 152 -13.91 -10.67 -4.42
CA THR A 152 -14.59 -9.36 -4.24
C THR A 152 -15.26 -9.24 -2.87
N GLY A 153 -15.75 -10.37 -2.35
CA GLY A 153 -16.54 -10.53 -1.14
C GLY A 153 -17.47 -11.72 -1.31
N LEU A 154 -18.20 -12.09 -0.26
CA LEU A 154 -19.16 -13.20 -0.28
C LEU A 154 -20.60 -12.68 -0.28
N VAL A 155 -21.42 -13.22 -1.17
CA VAL A 155 -22.87 -13.00 -1.27
C VAL A 155 -23.54 -14.37 -1.13
N ALA A 156 -24.38 -14.56 -0.12
CA ALA A 156 -24.99 -15.87 0.19
C ALA A 156 -23.97 -17.03 0.24
N GLY A 157 -22.78 -16.78 0.79
CA GLY A 157 -21.69 -17.76 0.91
C GLY A 157 -20.86 -17.98 -0.36
N GLN A 158 -21.20 -17.33 -1.47
CA GLN A 158 -20.50 -17.48 -2.75
C GLN A 158 -19.70 -16.22 -3.12
N PRO A 159 -18.56 -16.33 -3.84
CA PRO A 159 -17.84 -15.17 -4.34
C PRO A 159 -18.73 -14.26 -5.20
N GLY A 160 -18.80 -12.98 -4.83
CA GLY A 160 -19.50 -11.98 -5.62
C GLY A 160 -18.78 -11.66 -6.93
N GLY A 161 -19.53 -11.27 -7.96
CA GLY A 161 -18.98 -10.92 -9.28
C GLY A 161 -17.92 -9.82 -9.22
N VAL A 162 -16.87 -9.96 -10.02
CA VAL A 162 -15.76 -9.00 -10.10
C VAL A 162 -16.00 -8.02 -11.27
N PRO A 163 -16.18 -6.72 -11.01
CA PRO A 163 -16.26 -5.71 -12.07
C PRO A 163 -14.99 -5.68 -12.92
N GLY A 164 -15.10 -5.43 -14.22
CA GLY A 164 -13.97 -5.51 -15.17
C GLY A 164 -12.69 -4.76 -14.73
N TYR A 165 -12.83 -3.51 -14.26
CA TYR A 165 -11.71 -2.69 -13.78
C TYR A 165 -11.02 -3.21 -12.49
N ARG A 166 -11.64 -4.19 -11.82
CA ARG A 166 -11.13 -4.85 -10.61
C ARG A 166 -10.73 -6.30 -10.87
N LYS A 167 -10.73 -6.78 -12.11
CA LYS A 167 -10.30 -8.15 -12.42
C LYS A 167 -8.79 -8.30 -12.35
N LEU A 168 -8.34 -9.44 -11.86
CA LEU A 168 -7.00 -9.94 -12.09
C LEU A 168 -7.02 -10.83 -13.35
N PRO A 169 -6.25 -10.51 -14.39
CA PRO A 169 -6.14 -11.40 -15.55
C PRO A 169 -5.75 -12.82 -15.15
N GLY A 170 -6.51 -13.82 -15.62
CA GLY A 170 -6.23 -15.23 -15.35
C GLY A 170 -6.45 -15.67 -13.90
N SER A 171 -7.24 -14.93 -13.12
CA SER A 171 -7.55 -15.23 -11.72
C SER A 171 -9.04 -15.03 -11.44
N PRO A 172 -9.67 -15.87 -10.59
CA PRO A 172 -11.04 -15.67 -10.14
C PRO A 172 -11.18 -14.52 -9.13
N GLY A 173 -10.06 -13.99 -8.61
CA GLY A 173 -10.06 -12.95 -7.59
C GLY A 173 -10.28 -11.54 -8.10
N CYS A 174 -10.37 -10.64 -7.11
CA CYS A 174 -10.49 -9.21 -7.29
C CYS A 174 -9.14 -8.53 -7.06
N ARG A 175 -8.61 -7.87 -8.09
CA ARG A 175 -7.37 -7.08 -8.05
C ARG A 175 -7.34 -6.10 -6.90
N ALA A 176 -8.41 -5.30 -6.73
CA ALA A 176 -8.46 -4.28 -5.69
C ALA A 176 -8.34 -4.89 -4.28
N ASN A 177 -8.91 -6.08 -4.06
CA ASN A 177 -8.86 -6.75 -2.76
C ASN A 177 -7.52 -7.47 -2.57
N THR A 178 -6.95 -8.09 -3.62
CA THR A 178 -5.61 -8.67 -3.59
C THR A 178 -4.54 -7.60 -3.35
N GLU A 179 -4.65 -6.43 -3.99
CA GLU A 179 -3.76 -5.28 -3.79
C GLU A 179 -3.86 -4.76 -2.35
N ALA A 180 -5.07 -4.60 -1.81
CA ALA A 180 -5.26 -4.17 -0.42
C ALA A 180 -4.72 -5.20 0.59
N ALA A 181 -4.95 -6.49 0.35
CA ALA A 181 -4.40 -7.56 1.18
C ALA A 181 -2.87 -7.53 1.14
N LEU A 182 -2.27 -7.41 -0.05
CA LEU A 182 -0.83 -7.27 -0.18
C LEU A 182 -0.31 -6.02 0.56
N ALA A 183 -1.00 -4.88 0.44
CA ALA A 183 -0.66 -3.65 1.16
C ALA A 183 -0.65 -3.79 2.68
N ALA A 184 -1.48 -4.69 3.24
CA ALA A 184 -1.43 -5.03 4.66
C ALA A 184 -0.28 -6.00 4.99
N LEU A 185 -0.05 -7.00 4.14
CA LEU A 185 0.96 -8.05 4.37
C LEU A 185 2.40 -7.51 4.27
N VAL A 186 2.68 -6.61 3.33
CA VAL A 186 4.04 -6.07 3.10
C VAL A 186 4.55 -5.16 4.22
N LEU A 187 3.67 -4.75 5.13
CA LEU A 187 4.02 -4.00 6.33
C LEU A 187 4.31 -4.90 7.54
N HIS A 188 4.01 -6.19 7.45
CA HIS A 188 4.25 -7.16 8.51
C HIS A 188 5.62 -7.84 8.34
N PRO A 189 6.53 -7.80 9.34
CA PRO A 189 7.86 -8.39 9.24
C PRO A 189 7.88 -9.86 8.81
N ALA A 190 6.94 -10.67 9.31
CA ALA A 190 6.87 -12.10 8.98
C ALA A 190 6.05 -12.41 7.71
N HIS A 191 5.12 -11.53 7.30
CA HIS A 191 4.27 -11.80 6.14
C HIS A 191 4.76 -11.15 4.85
N ALA A 192 5.57 -10.09 4.93
CA ALA A 192 5.97 -9.32 3.76
C ALA A 192 6.62 -10.19 2.66
N ARG A 193 7.44 -11.17 3.06
CA ARG A 193 8.13 -12.11 2.15
C ARG A 193 7.55 -13.54 2.19
N SER A 194 6.38 -13.71 2.79
CA SER A 194 5.72 -15.02 2.88
C SER A 194 5.15 -15.46 1.53
N GLU A 195 4.88 -16.77 1.39
CA GLU A 195 4.20 -17.31 0.19
C GLU A 195 2.93 -16.52 -0.18
N PRO A 196 2.01 -16.19 0.76
CA PRO A 196 0.83 -15.41 0.42
C PRO A 196 1.12 -14.06 -0.22
N ALA A 197 2.12 -13.34 0.28
CA ALA A 197 2.49 -12.02 -0.24
C ALA A 197 3.16 -12.15 -1.62
N ARG A 198 4.07 -13.12 -1.78
CA ARG A 198 4.73 -13.40 -3.06
C ARG A 198 3.72 -13.82 -4.12
N ARG A 199 2.74 -14.67 -3.78
CA ARG A 199 1.71 -15.10 -4.70
C ARG A 199 0.78 -13.95 -5.12
N ALA A 200 0.38 -13.09 -4.18
CA ALA A 200 -0.38 -11.89 -4.49
C ALA A 200 0.40 -10.92 -5.41
N ALA A 201 1.69 -10.72 -5.15
CA ALA A 201 2.57 -9.93 -6.00
C ALA A 201 2.70 -10.52 -7.42
N ASP A 202 2.89 -11.84 -7.54
CA ASP A 202 2.93 -12.52 -8.84
C ASP A 202 1.67 -12.25 -9.64
N LEU A 203 0.49 -12.37 -9.03
CA LEU A 203 -0.80 -12.11 -9.68
C LEU A 203 -0.96 -10.66 -10.15
N LEU A 204 -0.53 -9.68 -9.34
CA LEU A 204 -0.57 -8.27 -9.72
C LEU A 204 0.36 -7.98 -10.90
N LEU A 205 1.55 -8.59 -10.93
CA LEU A 205 2.53 -8.43 -12.01
C LEU A 205 2.07 -9.03 -13.35
N ARG A 206 1.10 -9.96 -13.34
CA ARG A 206 0.53 -10.49 -14.61
C ARG A 206 -0.21 -9.42 -15.39
N ARG A 207 -0.76 -8.40 -14.73
CA ARG A 207 -1.55 -7.36 -15.38
C ARG A 207 -0.63 -6.38 -16.11
N GLU A 208 -0.48 -6.60 -17.41
CA GLU A 208 0.24 -5.66 -18.27
C GLU A 208 -0.62 -4.42 -18.53
N THR A 209 -0.16 -3.26 -18.04
CA THR A 209 -0.79 -1.96 -18.28
C THR A 209 0.25 -0.83 -18.19
N ARG A 210 -0.08 0.34 -18.75
CA ARG A 210 0.73 1.56 -18.77
C ARG A 210 -0.11 2.75 -18.34
N ASP A 211 -0.84 2.58 -17.23
CA ASP A 211 -1.80 3.53 -16.67
C ASP A 211 -1.09 4.77 -16.05
N GLU A 212 -0.40 5.57 -16.88
CA GLU A 212 0.33 6.78 -16.46
C GLU A 212 -0.55 7.76 -15.69
N TRP A 213 -1.81 7.92 -16.11
CA TRP A 213 -2.79 8.81 -15.51
C TRP A 213 -3.08 8.51 -14.02
N ALA A 214 -2.79 7.29 -13.55
CA ALA A 214 -3.00 6.87 -12.16
C ALA A 214 -1.75 7.00 -11.28
N LEU A 215 -0.59 7.36 -11.87
CA LEU A 215 0.70 7.37 -11.18
C LEU A 215 0.69 8.29 -9.96
N GLY A 216 1.01 7.73 -8.79
CA GLY A 216 1.10 8.48 -7.54
C GLY A 216 -0.23 8.79 -6.86
N THR A 217 -1.35 8.22 -7.34
CA THR A 217 -2.67 8.31 -6.67
C THR A 217 -2.56 7.95 -5.19
N GLU A 218 -1.83 6.90 -4.83
CA GLU A 218 -1.73 6.47 -3.44
C GLU A 218 -0.96 7.49 -2.59
N ILE A 219 0.09 8.09 -3.14
CA ILE A 219 0.84 9.16 -2.49
C ILE A 219 -0.06 10.38 -2.28
N ALA A 220 -0.88 10.73 -3.28
CA ALA A 220 -1.84 11.83 -3.15
C ALA A 220 -2.84 11.60 -2.02
N ARG A 221 -3.30 10.36 -1.81
CA ARG A 221 -4.17 10.01 -0.69
C ARG A 221 -3.46 10.08 0.66
N LEU A 222 -2.22 9.63 0.73
CA LEU A 222 -1.43 9.67 1.96
C LEU A 222 -1.12 11.12 2.39
N HIS A 223 -0.98 12.05 1.44
CA HIS A 223 -0.82 13.48 1.71
C HIS A 223 -2.13 14.27 1.70
N GLY A 224 -3.29 13.60 1.69
CA GLY A 224 -4.61 14.23 1.76
C GLY A 224 -4.95 15.15 0.58
N ARG A 225 -4.26 15.01 -0.56
CA ARG A 225 -4.57 15.72 -1.82
C ARG A 225 -5.71 15.06 -2.58
N GLU A 226 -5.87 13.76 -2.40
CA GLU A 226 -7.04 13.01 -2.84
C GLU A 226 -7.74 12.34 -1.66
N ARG A 227 -9.08 12.29 -1.73
CA ARG A 227 -9.87 11.57 -0.73
C ARG A 227 -9.73 10.06 -0.96
N ALA A 228 -9.50 9.31 0.13
CA ALA A 228 -9.64 7.85 0.17
C ALA A 228 -11.13 7.45 0.16
N ALA A 229 -11.85 7.81 -0.91
CA ALA A 229 -13.29 7.65 -1.02
C ALA A 229 -13.71 6.29 -1.59
N GLY A 230 -14.84 5.79 -1.06
CA GLY A 230 -15.49 4.56 -1.49
C GLY A 230 -14.75 3.31 -1.01
N PHE A 231 -15.43 2.48 -0.21
CA PHE A 231 -14.83 1.27 0.36
C PHE A 231 -14.38 0.27 -0.72
N ILE A 232 -15.31 -0.15 -1.59
CA ILE A 232 -15.04 -1.14 -2.64
C ILE A 232 -14.16 -0.58 -3.77
N SER A 233 -14.25 0.73 -4.02
CA SER A 233 -13.54 1.41 -5.10
C SER A 233 -12.21 2.02 -4.64
N LEU A 234 -11.80 1.81 -3.38
CA LEU A 234 -10.60 2.46 -2.84
C LEU A 234 -9.39 2.18 -3.73
N HIS A 235 -9.14 0.92 -4.07
CA HIS A 235 -8.09 0.52 -4.99
C HIS A 235 -8.57 0.41 -6.44
N ALA A 236 -9.55 1.21 -6.90
CA ALA A 236 -10.07 1.12 -8.27
C ALA A 236 -9.06 1.56 -9.32
N ARG A 237 -8.26 2.59 -9.04
CA ARG A 237 -7.12 3.01 -9.88
C ARG A 237 -5.97 2.06 -9.67
N PHE A 238 -5.19 1.81 -10.73
CA PHE A 238 -4.02 0.94 -10.65
C PHE A 238 -2.76 1.78 -10.77
N ASP A 239 -2.31 2.24 -9.61
CA ASP A 239 -1.15 3.09 -9.47
C ASP A 239 0.12 2.24 -9.59
N LEU A 240 0.83 2.39 -10.70
CA LEU A 240 2.04 1.63 -10.98
C LEU A 240 3.20 1.93 -10.01
N ALA A 241 3.25 3.13 -9.42
CA ALA A 241 4.22 3.43 -8.36
C ALA A 241 3.88 2.65 -7.09
N PHE A 242 2.60 2.56 -6.74
CA PHE A 242 2.16 1.77 -5.60
C PHE A 242 2.36 0.27 -5.82
N VAL A 243 2.07 -0.25 -7.01
CA VAL A 243 2.37 -1.65 -7.36
C VAL A 243 3.86 -1.95 -7.19
N LEU A 244 4.75 -1.09 -7.72
CA LEU A 244 6.19 -1.26 -7.55
C LEU A 244 6.60 -1.25 -6.07
N GLU A 245 6.04 -0.33 -5.28
CA GLU A 245 6.26 -0.25 -3.84
C GLU A 245 5.90 -1.56 -3.13
N LEU A 246 4.71 -2.10 -3.40
CA LEU A 246 4.22 -3.34 -2.82
C LEU A 246 5.10 -4.53 -3.20
N VAL A 247 5.33 -4.75 -4.50
CA VAL A 247 6.08 -5.94 -4.95
C VAL A 247 7.53 -5.89 -4.49
N SER A 248 8.16 -4.70 -4.44
CA SER A 248 9.55 -4.56 -3.96
C SER A 248 9.75 -5.04 -2.52
N ARG A 249 8.72 -4.95 -1.67
CA ARG A 249 8.78 -5.42 -0.28
C ARG A 249 8.67 -6.94 -0.14
N THR A 250 8.18 -7.63 -1.17
CA THR A 250 8.04 -9.09 -1.16
C THR A 250 9.34 -9.84 -1.43
N GLY A 251 10.42 -9.11 -1.73
CA GLY A 251 11.70 -9.68 -2.14
C GLY A 251 11.75 -10.08 -3.61
N VAL A 252 10.84 -9.57 -4.46
CA VAL A 252 10.90 -9.86 -5.90
C VAL A 252 12.20 -9.31 -6.49
N SER A 253 12.85 -10.12 -7.31
CA SER A 253 14.12 -9.80 -7.94
C SER A 253 13.93 -8.85 -9.11
N ALA A 254 14.89 -7.93 -9.29
CA ALA A 254 15.01 -7.12 -10.51
C ALA A 254 15.18 -7.95 -11.80
N ARG A 255 15.45 -9.27 -11.68
CA ARG A 255 15.52 -10.22 -12.80
C ARG A 255 14.15 -10.71 -13.28
N ASP A 256 13.07 -10.49 -12.53
CA ASP A 256 11.72 -10.78 -13.01
C ASP A 256 11.43 -9.83 -14.17
N ALA A 257 11.24 -10.39 -15.38
CA ALA A 257 11.07 -9.59 -16.58
C ALA A 257 9.91 -8.58 -16.44
N ARG A 258 8.84 -8.92 -15.72
CA ARG A 258 7.67 -8.03 -15.55
C ARG A 258 8.03 -6.84 -14.66
N VAL A 259 8.89 -7.06 -13.68
CA VAL A 259 9.45 -6.00 -12.83
C VAL A 259 10.41 -5.13 -13.64
N THR A 260 11.30 -5.74 -14.43
CA THR A 260 12.21 -4.99 -15.33
C THR A 260 11.42 -4.06 -16.24
N ASP A 261 10.42 -4.58 -16.96
CA ASP A 261 9.58 -3.78 -17.86
C ASP A 261 8.73 -2.71 -17.14
N LEU A 262 8.35 -2.93 -15.88
CA LEU A 262 7.67 -1.93 -15.07
C LEU A 262 8.63 -0.80 -14.70
N VAL A 263 9.85 -1.14 -14.26
CA VAL A 263 10.91 -0.20 -13.93
C VAL A 263 11.32 0.61 -15.16
N ASP A 264 11.52 -0.02 -16.31
CA ASP A 264 11.90 0.66 -17.55
C ASP A 264 10.83 1.66 -17.99
N PHE A 265 9.55 1.28 -17.91
CA PHE A 265 8.46 2.20 -18.21
C PHE A 265 8.44 3.38 -17.24
N LEU A 266 8.56 3.13 -15.94
CA LEU A 266 8.58 4.19 -14.94
C LEU A 266 9.78 5.10 -15.14
N ASP A 267 10.98 4.58 -15.37
CA ASP A 267 12.18 5.40 -15.64
C ASP A 267 12.02 6.24 -16.92
N GLY A 268 11.30 5.75 -17.92
CA GLY A 268 10.90 6.52 -19.11
C GLY A 268 9.99 7.73 -18.82
N LEU A 269 9.28 7.75 -17.68
CA LEU A 269 8.46 8.88 -17.22
C LEU A 269 9.25 9.91 -16.39
N ARG A 270 10.55 9.70 -16.21
CA ARG A 270 11.38 10.57 -15.38
C ARG A 270 11.68 11.88 -16.09
N GLY A 271 11.36 12.99 -15.43
CA GLY A 271 11.56 14.33 -15.96
C GLY A 271 13.04 14.74 -16.03
N PRO A 272 13.35 15.85 -16.72
CA PRO A 272 14.72 16.31 -16.97
C PRO A 272 15.50 16.69 -15.70
N ALA A 273 14.78 17.01 -14.61
CA ALA A 273 15.39 17.27 -13.30
C ALA A 273 15.69 15.98 -12.49
N GLY A 274 15.50 14.79 -13.11
CA GLY A 274 15.68 13.50 -12.44
C GLY A 274 14.57 13.13 -11.45
N LEU A 275 13.46 13.87 -11.47
CA LEU A 275 12.27 13.65 -10.64
C LEU A 275 11.14 13.04 -11.46
N TRP A 276 10.31 12.22 -10.83
CA TRP A 276 9.02 11.81 -11.36
C TRP A 276 7.96 12.83 -10.99
N GLU A 277 7.14 13.22 -11.96
CA GLU A 277 6.09 14.20 -11.78
C GLU A 277 4.73 13.54 -11.55
N HIS A 278 4.02 13.96 -10.50
CA HIS A 278 2.64 13.52 -10.30
C HIS A 278 1.72 14.32 -11.24
N PRO A 279 0.88 13.67 -12.08
CA PRO A 279 0.13 14.33 -13.15
C PRO A 279 -0.83 15.42 -12.66
N ALA A 280 -1.51 15.19 -11.53
CA ALA A 280 -2.46 16.17 -10.95
C ALA A 280 -1.89 17.03 -9.80
N HIS A 281 -0.73 16.70 -9.24
CA HIS A 281 -0.23 17.27 -7.98
C HIS A 281 1.30 17.43 -7.98
N PRO A 282 1.86 18.38 -8.75
CA PRO A 282 3.32 18.53 -8.90
C PRO A 282 4.09 18.73 -7.58
N LEU A 283 3.43 19.21 -6.52
CA LEU A 283 4.03 19.32 -5.18
C LEU A 283 4.40 17.96 -4.56
N LEU A 284 3.86 16.86 -5.08
CA LEU A 284 4.14 15.49 -4.60
C LEU A 284 5.28 14.81 -5.36
N SER A 285 5.88 15.44 -6.37
CA SER A 285 6.92 14.86 -7.22
C SER A 285 8.12 14.32 -6.42
N ARG A 286 8.52 15.01 -5.33
CA ARG A 286 9.61 14.55 -4.47
C ARG A 286 9.25 13.30 -3.67
N TRP A 287 8.02 13.21 -3.16
CA TRP A 287 7.54 12.02 -2.46
C TRP A 287 7.39 10.82 -3.41
N LEU A 288 6.88 11.06 -4.63
CA LEU A 288 6.83 10.04 -5.69
C LEU A 288 8.22 9.54 -6.06
N THR A 289 9.15 10.47 -6.25
CA THR A 289 10.55 10.15 -6.57
C THR A 289 11.20 9.33 -5.45
N LEU A 290 11.01 9.73 -4.19
CA LEU A 290 11.53 8.98 -3.04
C LEU A 290 11.02 7.54 -3.04
N ASP A 291 9.71 7.32 -3.20
CA ASP A 291 9.13 5.98 -3.14
C ASP A 291 9.60 5.08 -4.30
N LEU A 292 9.71 5.64 -5.51
CA LEU A 292 10.23 4.90 -6.67
C LEU A 292 11.69 4.52 -6.47
N LEU A 293 12.53 5.46 -6.03
CA LEU A 293 13.96 5.20 -5.76
C LEU A 293 14.15 4.14 -4.67
N VAL A 294 13.41 4.24 -3.57
CA VAL A 294 13.47 3.26 -2.48
C VAL A 294 13.02 1.88 -2.96
N SER A 295 11.94 1.81 -3.76
CA SER A 295 11.44 0.55 -4.30
C SER A 295 12.45 -0.09 -5.25
N MET A 296 13.03 0.68 -6.17
CA MET A 296 14.09 0.22 -7.08
C MET A 296 15.35 -0.24 -6.32
N ARG A 297 15.68 0.41 -5.20
CA ARG A 297 16.77 -0.02 -4.33
C ARG A 297 16.48 -1.40 -3.71
N ARG A 298 15.27 -1.62 -3.18
CA ARG A 298 14.86 -2.91 -2.58
C ARG A 298 14.90 -4.08 -3.57
N LEU A 299 14.60 -3.84 -4.84
CA LEU A 299 14.62 -4.88 -5.88
C LEU A 299 16.01 -5.50 -6.10
N ARG A 300 17.09 -4.79 -5.73
CA ARG A 300 18.48 -5.28 -5.89
C ARG A 300 18.78 -6.47 -4.99
N ASP A 301 18.11 -6.53 -3.84
CA ASP A 301 18.26 -7.58 -2.84
C ASP A 301 17.18 -8.68 -2.98
N GLY A 302 16.42 -8.66 -4.08
CA GLY A 302 15.34 -9.59 -4.33
C GLY A 302 15.83 -10.99 -4.73
N ASP A 303 15.19 -12.01 -4.17
CA ASP A 303 15.61 -13.41 -4.18
C ASP A 303 14.66 -14.34 -4.95
N TRP A 304 13.50 -13.85 -5.43
CA TRP A 304 12.55 -14.65 -6.17
C TRP A 304 12.03 -13.96 -7.44
N THR A 305 11.61 -14.74 -8.41
CA THR A 305 10.90 -14.30 -9.62
C THR A 305 9.57 -15.03 -9.67
N GLY A 306 8.52 -14.38 -10.16
CA GLY A 306 7.24 -15.05 -10.29
C GLY A 306 7.10 -15.83 -11.59
N ASP A 307 6.26 -16.86 -11.56
CA ASP A 307 6.10 -17.81 -12.66
C ASP A 307 4.91 -17.46 -13.58
N GLY A 308 4.11 -16.45 -13.20
CA GLY A 308 2.90 -16.09 -13.93
C GLY A 308 3.17 -15.41 -15.28
N PRO A 309 2.42 -15.76 -16.35
CA PRO A 309 2.58 -15.10 -17.64
C PRO A 309 2.14 -13.63 -17.56
N ARG A 310 2.65 -12.82 -18.49
CA ARG A 310 2.07 -11.51 -18.76
C ARG A 310 0.74 -11.69 -19.49
N LEU A 311 -0.26 -11.00 -19.00
CA LEU A 311 -1.60 -11.01 -19.56
C LEU A 311 -2.01 -9.58 -19.85
N ARG A 312 -2.30 -9.31 -21.12
CA ARG A 312 -2.88 -8.04 -21.54
C ARG A 312 -4.18 -7.81 -20.78
N PHE A 313 -4.37 -6.59 -20.31
CA PHE A 313 -5.62 -6.18 -19.67
C PHE A 313 -6.29 -5.10 -20.49
N ARG A 314 -7.55 -5.33 -20.88
CA ARG A 314 -8.43 -4.29 -21.41
C ARG A 314 -9.59 -4.06 -20.45
N PRO A 315 -9.90 -2.80 -20.12
CA PRO A 315 -11.13 -2.48 -19.40
C PRO A 315 -12.34 -2.97 -20.20
N GLY A 316 -12.94 -4.10 -19.80
CA GLY A 316 -14.06 -4.73 -20.51
C GLY A 316 -13.91 -6.23 -20.76
N ASP A 317 -12.73 -6.83 -20.55
CA ASP A 317 -12.54 -8.27 -20.76
C ASP A 317 -13.49 -9.10 -19.85
N ILE A 318 -14.33 -9.92 -20.48
CA ILE A 318 -15.31 -10.82 -19.82
C ILE A 318 -14.53 -12.01 -19.22
N ALA A 319 -15.02 -12.57 -18.11
CA ALA A 319 -14.34 -13.68 -17.46
C ALA A 319 -14.33 -14.90 -18.38
N VAL A 320 -13.20 -15.60 -18.47
CA VAL A 320 -13.18 -16.98 -18.96
C VAL A 320 -13.97 -17.79 -17.94
N THR A 321 -15.20 -18.15 -18.29
CA THR A 321 -15.95 -19.18 -17.57
C THR A 321 -15.25 -20.50 -17.83
N HIS A 322 -14.45 -20.96 -16.87
CA HIS A 322 -14.13 -22.38 -16.82
C HIS A 322 -15.39 -23.09 -16.32
N HIS A 323 -15.98 -23.87 -17.23
CA HIS A 323 -17.07 -24.81 -16.95
C HIS A 323 -16.55 -26.00 -16.13
#